data_AF-A0A7X8EFH7-F1
#
_entry.id   AF-A0A7X8EFH7-F1
#
_cell.length_a   1.000
_cell.length_b   1.000
_cell.length_c   1.000
_cell.angle_alpha   90.00
_cell.angle_beta   90.00
_cell.angle_gamma   90.00
#
_symmetry.space_group_name_H-M   'P 1'
#
loop_
_entity.id
_entity.type
_entity.pdbx_description
1 polymer ?
#
loop_
_entity_poly.entity_id
_entity_poly.type
_entity_poly.pdbx_seq_one_letter_code
_entity_poly.pdbx_strand_id
1 'polypeptide(L)'
;MRLILLLIGILLYSSSCIRDILADDKLTLKKEPYIGNQLRIDGYYYVMDLNNSVISTLFFYRNGLLLYGGGGRPGSVGFDELEADLFTSETFLNTIKNHKSCWGIFQIIDNEIRYEKWYPSSGGGMPAYLSIGEIQNDTTFVITKAIRPKTDETLVLNEVFHFRAFAPKPDSTNNVIP
;
A
#
# COMPACT_ATOMS: atom_id res chain seq x y z
N MET A 1 -20.41 -37.92 -30.48
CA MET A 1 -19.96 -37.86 -29.07
C MET A 1 -18.50 -37.45 -28.90
N ARG A 2 -17.52 -38.11 -29.55
CA ARG A 2 -16.08 -37.77 -29.41
C ARG A 2 -15.72 -36.31 -29.78
N LEU A 3 -16.32 -35.76 -30.85
CA LEU A 3 -16.08 -34.37 -31.28
C LEU A 3 -16.66 -33.33 -30.30
N ILE A 4 -17.81 -33.63 -29.69
CA ILE A 4 -18.46 -32.75 -28.69
C ILE A 4 -17.63 -32.71 -27.39
N LEU A 5 -17.09 -33.85 -26.97
CA LEU A 5 -16.20 -33.94 -25.80
C LEU A 5 -14.88 -33.17 -26.01
N LEU A 6 -14.34 -33.18 -27.23
CA LEU A 6 -13.16 -32.39 -27.61
C LEU A 6 -13.44 -30.87 -27.59
N LEU A 7 -14.60 -30.44 -28.10
CA LEU A 7 -15.00 -29.03 -28.10
C LEU A 7 -15.29 -28.51 -26.68
N ILE A 8 -15.92 -29.32 -25.82
CA ILE A 8 -16.13 -28.99 -24.40
C ILE A 8 -14.80 -28.91 -23.65
N GLY A 9 -13.85 -29.80 -23.95
CA GLY A 9 -12.50 -29.74 -23.40
C GLY A 9 -11.80 -28.41 -23.74
N ILE A 10 -11.83 -27.99 -25.00
CA ILE A 10 -11.19 -26.74 -25.45
C ILE A 10 -11.84 -25.50 -24.80
N LEU A 11 -13.16 -25.48 -24.61
CA LEU A 11 -13.87 -24.40 -23.91
C LEU A 11 -13.56 -24.31 -22.41
N LEU A 12 -13.28 -25.45 -21.76
CA LEU A 12 -12.90 -25.49 -20.34
C LEU A 12 -11.44 -25.09 -20.11
N TYR A 13 -10.55 -25.33 -21.08
CA TYR A 13 -9.15 -24.88 -21.00
C TYR A 13 -9.01 -23.35 -21.22
N SER A 14 -9.83 -22.74 -22.09
CA SER A 14 -9.77 -21.29 -22.34
C SER A 14 -10.30 -20.43 -21.18
N SER A 15 -11.12 -20.99 -20.30
CA SER A 15 -11.67 -20.29 -19.13
C SER A 15 -10.72 -20.23 -17.93
N SER A 16 -9.58 -20.94 -17.96
CA SER A 16 -8.55 -20.85 -16.92
C SER A 16 -7.66 -19.61 -17.09
N CYS A 17 -7.28 -19.26 -18.33
CA CYS A 17 -6.39 -18.12 -18.59
C CYS A 17 -7.02 -16.75 -18.25
N ILE A 18 -8.34 -16.62 -18.36
CA ILE A 18 -9.05 -15.36 -18.04
C ILE A 18 -9.00 -15.07 -16.53
N ARG A 19 -8.95 -16.11 -15.68
CA ARG A 19 -8.96 -15.94 -14.22
C ARG A 19 -7.72 -15.23 -13.70
N ASP A 20 -6.54 -15.47 -14.28
CA ASP A 20 -5.28 -14.86 -13.85
C ASP A 20 -5.14 -13.38 -14.26
N ILE A 21 -5.87 -12.96 -15.28
CA ILE A 21 -5.92 -11.54 -15.73
C ILE A 21 -6.82 -10.72 -14.80
N LEU A 22 -7.88 -11.34 -14.27
CA LEU A 22 -8.85 -10.69 -13.39
C LEU A 22 -8.50 -10.82 -11.90
N ALA A 23 -7.55 -11.67 -11.54
CA ALA A 23 -7.10 -11.83 -10.17
C ALA A 23 -6.19 -10.66 -9.74
N ASP A 24 -6.37 -10.21 -8.49
CA ASP A 24 -5.46 -9.28 -7.84
C ASP A 24 -4.04 -9.87 -7.79
N ASP A 25 -3.04 -9.01 -7.90
CA ASP A 25 -1.66 -9.41 -7.71
C ASP A 25 -1.47 -9.88 -6.25
N LYS A 26 -0.52 -10.79 -6.02
CA LYS A 26 -0.15 -11.23 -4.68
C LYS A 26 0.93 -10.31 -4.13
N LEU A 27 0.88 -10.02 -2.83
CA LEU A 27 2.02 -9.44 -2.14
C LEU A 27 3.14 -10.47 -2.08
N THR A 28 4.35 -10.03 -2.34
CA THR A 28 5.59 -10.79 -2.27
C THR A 28 6.28 -10.65 -0.92
N LEU A 29 6.07 -9.52 -0.21
CA LEU A 29 6.56 -9.34 1.15
C LEU A 29 5.83 -10.26 2.12
N LYS A 30 6.58 -10.83 3.06
CA LYS A 30 6.02 -11.57 4.18
C LYS A 30 5.85 -10.63 5.37
N LYS A 31 4.71 -10.72 6.05
CA LYS A 31 4.49 -9.92 7.25
C LYS A 31 5.44 -10.38 8.35
N GLU A 32 6.27 -9.45 8.83
CA GLU A 32 7.23 -9.68 9.90
C GLU A 32 7.18 -8.53 10.90
N PRO A 33 7.29 -8.78 12.22
CA PRO A 33 7.29 -7.70 13.20
C PRO A 33 8.48 -6.75 13.01
N TYR A 34 8.19 -5.45 13.05
CA TYR A 34 9.23 -4.43 13.09
C TYR A 34 9.76 -4.28 14.52
N ILE A 35 10.97 -4.78 14.75
CA ILE A 35 11.67 -4.77 16.05
C ILE A 35 12.78 -3.71 16.12
N GLY A 36 12.99 -2.96 15.05
CA GLY A 36 14.06 -1.99 14.91
C GLY A 36 13.73 -0.60 15.47
N ASN A 37 14.64 0.33 15.22
CA ASN A 37 14.55 1.75 15.59
C ASN A 37 14.94 2.69 14.43
N GLN A 38 15.08 2.16 13.21
CA GLN A 38 15.43 2.94 12.02
C GLN A 38 14.33 3.93 11.60
N LEU A 39 13.08 3.67 11.96
CA LEU A 39 11.92 4.54 11.77
C LEU A 39 11.10 4.67 13.05
N ARG A 40 10.56 5.87 13.26
CA ARG A 40 9.50 6.14 14.23
C ARG A 40 8.17 5.56 13.74
N ILE A 41 7.41 4.96 14.65
CA ILE A 41 6.10 4.35 14.34
C ILE A 41 4.98 4.91 15.23
N ASP A 42 5.25 5.98 15.97
CA ASP A 42 4.34 6.71 16.86
C ASP A 42 3.71 7.92 16.15
N GLY A 43 3.39 7.75 14.87
CA GLY A 43 2.78 8.75 14.01
C GLY A 43 2.57 8.21 12.60
N TYR A 44 2.64 9.09 11.61
CA TYR A 44 2.59 8.75 10.19
C TYR A 44 3.68 9.46 9.40
N TYR A 45 3.98 8.94 8.22
CA TYR A 45 4.82 9.61 7.25
C TYR A 45 3.96 10.18 6.14
N TYR A 46 4.37 11.30 5.57
CA TYR A 46 3.65 11.96 4.49
C TYR A 46 4.60 12.46 3.41
N VAL A 47 4.05 12.63 2.21
CA VAL A 47 4.69 13.35 1.10
C VAL A 47 3.76 14.48 0.66
N MET A 48 4.35 15.59 0.24
CA MET A 48 3.63 16.77 -0.26
C MET A 48 3.86 16.96 -1.76
N ASP A 49 2.89 17.58 -2.43
CA ASP A 49 3.09 18.11 -3.77
C ASP A 49 3.81 19.47 -3.76
N LEU A 50 4.03 20.02 -4.95
CA LEU A 50 4.67 21.33 -5.15
C LEU A 50 3.85 22.50 -4.57
N ASN A 51 2.57 22.28 -4.25
CA ASN A 51 1.67 23.26 -3.66
C ASN A 51 1.55 23.10 -2.13
N ASN A 52 2.45 22.32 -1.51
CA ASN A 52 2.43 21.98 -0.08
C ASN A 52 1.14 21.27 0.38
N SER A 53 0.46 20.57 -0.53
CA SER A 53 -0.68 19.72 -0.19
C SER A 53 -0.19 18.32 0.13
N VAL A 54 -0.68 17.72 1.21
CA VAL A 54 -0.35 16.33 1.56
C VAL A 54 -1.03 15.40 0.55
N ILE A 55 -0.25 14.65 -0.22
CA ILE A 55 -0.79 13.76 -1.27
C ILE A 55 -0.85 12.29 -0.88
N SER A 56 -0.10 11.89 0.15
CA SER A 56 -0.08 10.51 0.64
C SER A 56 0.39 10.48 2.08
N THR A 57 -0.21 9.60 2.88
CA THR A 57 0.13 9.33 4.27
C THR A 57 0.25 7.82 4.52
N LEU A 58 1.23 7.44 5.33
CA LEU A 58 1.59 6.06 5.62
C LEU A 58 1.74 5.87 7.14
N PHE A 59 0.94 4.98 7.71
CA PHE A 59 1.07 4.51 9.08
C PHE A 59 1.77 3.15 9.09
N PHE A 60 2.87 3.06 9.83
CA PHE A 60 3.61 1.82 10.04
C PHE A 60 3.28 1.23 11.40
N TYR A 61 3.10 -0.08 11.47
CA TYR A 61 2.74 -0.80 12.69
C TYR A 61 3.81 -1.80 13.12
N ARG A 62 3.87 -2.04 14.44
CA ARG A 62 4.85 -2.98 15.04
C ARG A 62 4.75 -4.40 14.46
N ASN A 63 3.57 -4.80 13.98
CA ASN A 63 3.32 -6.12 13.41
C ASN A 63 3.68 -6.24 11.91
N GLY A 64 4.35 -5.25 11.32
CA GLY A 64 4.76 -5.27 9.91
C GLY A 64 3.68 -4.82 8.93
N LEU A 65 2.52 -4.37 9.42
CA LEU A 65 1.48 -3.80 8.58
C LEU A 65 1.74 -2.34 8.23
N LEU A 66 1.31 -1.98 7.04
CA LEU A 66 1.20 -0.63 6.53
C LEU A 66 -0.28 -0.28 6.36
N LEU A 67 -0.69 0.90 6.80
CA LEU A 67 -1.94 1.53 6.41
C LEU A 67 -1.66 2.81 5.61
N TYR A 68 -2.18 2.87 4.41
CA TYR A 68 -2.26 4.07 3.59
C TYR A 68 -3.48 4.90 4.05
N GLY A 69 -3.20 6.02 4.70
CA GLY A 69 -4.21 6.94 5.24
C GLY A 69 -4.81 7.88 4.19
N GLY A 70 -4.39 7.77 2.92
CA GLY A 70 -4.81 8.71 1.90
C GLY A 70 -4.01 10.01 1.93
N GLY A 71 -4.51 10.99 1.19
CA GLY A 71 -4.00 12.36 1.14
C GLY A 71 -5.12 13.28 0.65
N GLY A 72 -4.90 14.58 0.71
CA GLY A 72 -5.83 15.57 0.20
C GLY A 72 -5.90 15.56 -1.32
N ARG A 73 -7.00 16.11 -1.86
CA ARG A 73 -6.99 16.62 -3.23
C ARG A 73 -6.00 17.80 -3.31
N PRO A 74 -5.28 17.99 -4.44
CA PRO A 74 -4.41 19.14 -4.62
C PRO A 74 -5.11 20.45 -4.23
N GLY A 75 -4.53 21.19 -3.29
CA GLY A 75 -5.03 22.49 -2.83
C GLY A 75 -6.12 22.48 -1.77
N SER A 76 -6.39 21.37 -1.06
CA SER A 76 -7.55 21.31 -0.15
C SER A 76 -7.34 20.82 1.28
N VAL A 77 -6.39 19.90 1.56
CA VAL A 77 -6.34 19.29 2.91
C VAL A 77 -5.02 19.63 3.61
N GLY A 78 -5.13 20.50 4.61
CA GLY A 78 -4.05 20.76 5.56
C GLY A 78 -3.92 19.61 6.57
N PHE A 79 -2.83 19.59 7.35
CA PHE A 79 -2.66 18.55 8.36
C PHE A 79 -3.78 18.51 9.39
N ASP A 80 -4.35 19.66 9.76
CA ASP A 80 -5.40 19.73 10.76
C ASP A 80 -6.68 19.02 10.29
N GLU A 81 -7.04 19.15 9.00
CA GLU A 81 -8.19 18.44 8.42
C GLU A 81 -7.91 16.94 8.30
N LEU A 82 -6.70 16.53 7.89
CA LEU A 82 -6.31 15.12 7.88
C LEU A 82 -6.46 14.49 9.29
N GLU A 83 -5.94 15.17 10.30
CA GLU A 83 -5.85 14.66 11.66
C GLU A 83 -7.20 14.73 12.38
N ALA A 84 -7.94 15.83 12.25
CA ALA A 84 -9.18 16.07 12.97
C ALA A 84 -10.42 15.49 12.27
N ASP A 85 -10.42 15.37 10.94
CA ASP A 85 -11.62 14.99 10.19
C ASP A 85 -11.52 13.62 9.51
N LEU A 86 -10.31 13.15 9.17
CA LEU A 86 -10.13 11.82 8.57
C LEU A 86 -9.68 10.80 9.59
N PHE A 87 -8.54 11.02 10.26
CA PHE A 87 -7.92 10.01 11.11
C PHE A 87 -8.67 9.71 12.41
N THR A 88 -9.62 10.56 12.78
CA THR A 88 -10.52 10.40 13.93
C THR A 88 -11.95 10.02 13.51
N SER A 89 -12.28 10.11 12.22
CA SER A 89 -13.64 9.85 11.72
C SER A 89 -13.93 8.37 11.65
N GLU A 90 -14.91 7.91 12.43
CA GLU A 90 -15.34 6.51 12.42
C GLU A 90 -15.77 6.05 11.02
N THR A 91 -16.43 6.90 10.25
CA THR A 91 -16.84 6.57 8.87
C THR A 91 -15.63 6.36 7.97
N PHE A 92 -14.61 7.23 8.08
CA PHE A 92 -13.39 7.10 7.30
C PHE A 92 -12.60 5.86 7.73
N LEU A 93 -12.40 5.67 9.03
CA LEU A 93 -11.68 4.54 9.60
C LEU A 93 -12.32 3.20 9.24
N ASN A 94 -13.65 3.09 9.29
CA ASN A 94 -14.38 1.90 8.86
C ASN A 94 -14.25 1.64 7.35
N THR A 95 -14.16 2.71 6.56
CA THR A 95 -13.94 2.61 5.11
C THR A 95 -12.56 2.03 4.82
N ILE A 96 -11.49 2.64 5.35
CA ILE A 96 -10.12 2.20 5.06
C ILE A 96 -9.82 0.81 5.64
N LYS A 97 -10.43 0.44 6.78
CA LYS A 97 -10.27 -0.88 7.42
C LYS A 97 -10.67 -2.04 6.51
N ASN A 98 -11.67 -1.82 5.66
CA ASN A 98 -12.17 -2.84 4.73
C ASN A 98 -11.66 -2.65 3.30
N HIS A 99 -10.93 -1.56 3.01
CA HIS A 99 -10.47 -1.25 1.68
C HIS A 99 -9.09 -1.85 1.42
N LYS A 100 -9.03 -2.89 0.58
CA LYS A 100 -7.81 -3.66 0.31
C LYS A 100 -6.59 -2.81 -0.08
N SER A 101 -6.76 -1.80 -0.94
CA SER A 101 -5.64 -0.92 -1.36
C SER A 101 -5.12 0.05 -0.30
N CYS A 102 -5.81 0.14 0.85
CA CYS A 102 -5.33 0.90 1.99
C CYS A 102 -4.34 0.08 2.83
N TRP A 103 -4.30 -1.24 2.68
CA TRP A 103 -3.43 -2.11 3.48
C TRP A 103 -2.25 -2.61 2.68
N GLY A 104 -1.13 -2.75 3.38
CA GLY A 104 0.10 -3.31 2.84
C GLY A 104 0.96 -3.94 3.92
N ILE A 105 2.12 -4.41 3.50
CA ILE A 105 3.18 -4.94 4.35
C ILE A 105 4.39 -4.03 4.20
N PHE A 106 5.12 -3.82 5.29
CA PHE A 106 6.43 -3.19 5.22
C PHE A 106 7.48 -4.01 5.95
N GLN A 107 8.73 -3.85 5.53
CA GLN A 107 9.91 -4.43 6.13
C GLN A 107 11.04 -3.41 6.08
N ILE A 108 11.91 -3.45 7.10
CA ILE A 108 13.16 -2.72 7.11
C ILE A 108 14.29 -3.75 7.06
N ILE A 109 15.17 -3.62 6.08
CA ILE A 109 16.37 -4.45 5.93
C ILE A 109 17.56 -3.50 5.95
N ASP A 110 18.37 -3.58 7.00
CA ASP A 110 19.44 -2.62 7.29
C ASP A 110 18.91 -1.18 7.32
N ASN A 111 19.21 -0.39 6.29
CA ASN A 111 18.80 1.01 6.12
C ASN A 111 17.84 1.21 4.92
N GLU A 112 17.28 0.12 4.41
CA GLU A 112 16.34 0.12 3.29
C GLU A 112 14.92 -0.12 3.81
N ILE A 113 13.99 0.76 3.42
CA ILE A 113 12.56 0.54 3.59
C ILE A 113 11.99 -0.16 2.36
N ARG A 114 11.23 -1.22 2.60
CA ARG A 114 10.40 -1.87 1.60
C ARG A 114 8.97 -1.85 2.06
N TYR A 115 8.05 -1.43 1.20
CA TYR A 115 6.64 -1.66 1.45
C TYR A 115 5.91 -2.05 0.19
N GLU A 116 4.84 -2.82 0.37
CA GLU A 116 4.06 -3.35 -0.74
C GLU A 116 2.58 -3.27 -0.42
N LYS A 117 1.81 -2.76 -1.38
CA LYS A 117 0.35 -2.66 -1.26
C LYS A 117 -0.32 -2.76 -2.62
N TRP A 118 -1.62 -2.97 -2.59
CA TRP A 118 -2.46 -2.91 -3.79
C TRP A 118 -2.79 -1.48 -4.20
N TYR A 119 -2.99 -1.28 -5.50
CA TYR A 119 -3.45 -0.03 -6.08
C TYR A 119 -4.76 -0.25 -6.87
N PRO A 120 -5.63 0.76 -6.98
CA PRO A 120 -6.83 0.67 -7.80
C PRO A 120 -6.52 0.34 -9.27
N SER A 121 -7.44 -0.37 -9.92
CA SER A 121 -7.35 -0.79 -11.33
C SER A 121 -8.66 -0.50 -12.05
N SER A 122 -8.61 -0.20 -13.35
CA SER A 122 -9.80 -0.03 -14.19
C SER A 122 -10.03 -1.29 -15.02
N GLY A 123 -10.90 -2.19 -14.55
CA GLY A 123 -11.38 -3.33 -15.34
C GLY A 123 -10.58 -4.64 -15.21
N GLY A 124 -9.68 -4.75 -14.23
CA GLY A 124 -8.95 -5.98 -13.91
C GLY A 124 -8.62 -6.08 -12.42
N GLY A 125 -7.82 -7.09 -12.04
CA GLY A 125 -7.34 -7.24 -10.66
C GLY A 125 -6.49 -6.05 -10.21
N MET A 126 -6.43 -5.83 -8.91
CA MET A 126 -5.62 -4.76 -8.30
C MET A 126 -4.12 -5.09 -8.44
N PRO A 127 -3.32 -4.25 -9.11
CA PRO A 127 -1.88 -4.45 -9.15
C PRO A 127 -1.25 -4.19 -7.78
N ALA A 128 -0.19 -4.93 -7.48
CA ALA A 128 0.64 -4.72 -6.30
C ALA A 128 2.00 -4.17 -6.72
N TYR A 129 2.50 -3.18 -5.97
CA TYR A 129 3.82 -2.60 -6.20
C TYR A 129 4.64 -2.65 -4.93
N LEU A 130 5.87 -3.16 -5.07
CA LEU A 130 6.92 -3.15 -4.07
C LEU A 130 7.70 -1.84 -4.20
N SER A 131 7.42 -0.89 -3.31
CA SER A 131 8.18 0.33 -3.14
C SER A 131 9.45 0.07 -2.33
N ILE A 132 10.58 0.57 -2.80
CA ILE A 132 11.90 0.41 -2.20
C ILE A 132 12.55 1.78 -2.06
N GLY A 133 13.15 2.02 -0.90
CA GLY A 133 13.75 3.31 -0.58
C GLY A 133 14.80 3.25 0.51
N GLU A 134 15.49 4.37 0.69
CA GLU A 134 16.56 4.53 1.67
C GLU A 134 16.06 5.36 2.86
N ILE A 135 16.39 4.89 4.06
CA ILE A 135 16.12 5.62 5.30
C ILE A 135 17.25 6.61 5.53
N GLN A 136 16.93 7.90 5.65
CA GLN A 136 17.94 8.92 5.94
C GLN A 136 18.15 9.07 7.44
N ASN A 137 17.06 8.97 8.20
CA ASN A 137 17.01 8.95 9.66
C ASN A 137 15.62 8.45 10.11
N ASP A 138 15.39 8.42 11.42
CA ASP A 138 14.15 7.93 12.03
C ASP A 138 12.89 8.75 11.67
N THR A 139 13.04 9.93 11.07
CA THR A 139 11.93 10.79 10.65
C THR A 139 11.83 11.00 9.15
N THR A 140 12.77 10.47 8.35
CA THR A 140 12.82 10.73 6.91
C THR A 140 13.33 9.52 6.13
N PHE A 141 12.62 9.15 5.07
CA PHE A 141 13.08 8.18 4.08
C PHE A 141 12.71 8.63 2.66
N VAL A 142 13.36 8.05 1.65
CA VAL A 142 13.14 8.38 0.24
C VAL A 142 12.84 7.11 -0.53
N ILE A 143 11.68 7.03 -1.16
CA ILE A 143 11.35 5.95 -2.10
C ILE A 143 11.97 6.28 -3.45
N THR A 144 12.87 5.41 -3.91
CA THR A 144 13.65 5.60 -5.14
C THR A 144 13.13 4.76 -6.29
N LYS A 145 12.36 3.70 -6.01
CA LYS A 145 11.71 2.88 -7.03
C LYS A 145 10.47 2.15 -6.54
N ALA A 146 9.60 1.80 -7.48
CA ALA A 146 8.53 0.84 -7.28
C ALA A 146 8.61 -0.24 -8.35
N ILE A 147 8.46 -1.51 -7.96
CA ILE A 147 8.51 -2.66 -8.86
C ILE A 147 7.17 -3.38 -8.80
N ARG A 148 6.60 -3.71 -9.96
CA ARG A 148 5.44 -4.61 -10.03
C ARG A 148 5.91 -6.06 -10.13
N PRO A 149 5.82 -6.89 -9.07
CA PRO A 149 6.44 -8.21 -9.08
C PRO A 149 5.85 -9.18 -10.11
N LYS A 150 4.61 -8.94 -10.57
CA LYS A 150 3.97 -9.77 -11.60
C LYS A 150 4.59 -9.59 -12.99
N THR A 151 5.13 -8.41 -13.29
CA THR A 151 5.59 -8.03 -14.63
C THR A 151 7.03 -7.54 -14.68
N ASP A 152 7.70 -7.42 -13.53
CA ASP A 152 9.03 -6.81 -13.37
C ASP A 152 9.12 -5.36 -13.89
N GLU A 153 7.97 -4.70 -14.07
CA GLU A 153 7.89 -3.29 -14.44
C GLU A 153 8.45 -2.45 -13.29
N THR A 154 9.39 -1.56 -13.61
CA THR A 154 10.08 -0.71 -12.63
C THR A 154 9.80 0.76 -12.92
N LEU A 155 9.35 1.47 -11.90
CA LEU A 155 9.20 2.92 -11.88
C LEU A 155 10.36 3.51 -11.08
N VAL A 156 11.03 4.53 -11.64
CA VAL A 156 12.03 5.33 -10.93
C VAL A 156 11.31 6.49 -10.27
N LEU A 157 11.52 6.66 -8.96
CA LEU A 157 10.83 7.63 -8.12
C LEU A 157 11.84 8.49 -7.36
N ASN A 158 11.36 9.59 -6.78
CA ASN A 158 12.11 10.41 -5.83
C ASN A 158 11.11 11.02 -4.83
N GLU A 159 10.43 10.15 -4.08
CA GLU A 159 9.41 10.56 -3.12
C GLU A 159 10.02 10.64 -1.73
N VAL A 160 10.15 11.85 -1.20
CA VAL A 160 10.67 12.09 0.15
C VAL A 160 9.50 12.08 1.13
N PHE A 161 9.56 11.15 2.08
CA PHE A 161 8.57 11.01 3.13
C PHE A 161 9.10 11.61 4.44
N HIS A 162 8.29 12.43 5.08
CA HIS A 162 8.58 13.06 6.36
C HIS A 162 7.65 12.55 7.46
N PHE A 163 8.18 12.40 8.66
CA PHE A 163 7.41 11.97 9.82
C PHE A 163 6.61 13.12 10.45
N ARG A 164 5.41 12.80 10.91
CA ARG A 164 4.60 13.63 11.80
C ARG A 164 4.10 12.79 12.96
N ALA A 165 4.36 13.24 14.19
CA ALA A 165 3.88 12.60 15.39
C ALA A 165 2.35 12.70 15.45
N PHE A 166 1.67 11.59 15.75
CA PHE A 166 0.21 11.54 15.79
C PHE A 166 -0.28 10.41 16.69
N ALA A 167 -1.24 10.73 17.55
CA ALA A 167 -1.88 9.77 18.43
C ALA A 167 -3.33 10.20 18.75
N PRO A 168 -4.26 9.25 18.93
CA PRO A 168 -4.10 7.81 18.71
C PRO A 168 -4.02 7.48 17.21
N LYS A 169 -3.20 6.50 16.84
CA LYS A 169 -3.19 5.98 15.45
C LYS A 169 -4.46 5.18 15.17
N PRO A 170 -4.89 5.10 13.90
CA PRO A 170 -5.87 4.09 13.47
C PRO A 170 -5.44 2.70 13.92
N ASP A 171 -6.38 1.86 14.33
CA ASP A 171 -6.10 0.50 14.76
C ASP A 171 -5.54 -0.36 13.60
N SER A 172 -4.61 -1.26 13.92
CA SER A 172 -3.94 -2.13 12.95
C SER A 172 -4.74 -3.38 12.56
N THR A 173 -5.87 -3.64 13.24
CA THR A 173 -6.74 -4.79 12.93
C THR A 173 -7.41 -4.60 11.58
N ASN A 174 -7.19 -5.53 10.66
CA ASN A 174 -7.83 -5.55 9.35
C ASN A 174 -8.21 -6.99 8.96
N ASN A 175 -9.09 -7.12 7.97
CA ASN A 175 -9.55 -8.41 7.44
C ASN A 175 -8.88 -8.78 6.10
N VAL A 176 -7.89 -8.00 5.67
CA VAL A 176 -7.32 -8.05 4.32
C VAL A 176 -6.04 -8.88 4.29
N ILE A 177 -5.15 -8.64 5.26
CA ILE A 177 -3.83 -9.27 5.39
C ILE A 177 -3.83 -10.06 6.70
N PRO A 178 -3.76 -11.41 6.65
CA PRO A 178 -3.70 -12.25 7.85
C PRO A 178 -2.41 -12.04 8.64
#